data_AF-U9VVC1-F1
#
_entry.id   AF-U9VVC1-F1
#
_cell.length_a   1.000
_cell.length_b   1.000
_cell.length_c   1.000
_cell.angle_alpha   90.00
_cell.angle_beta   90.00
_cell.angle_gamma   90.00
#
_symmetry.space_group_name_H-M   'P 1'
#
loop_
_entity.id
_entity.type
_entity.pdbx_description
1 polymer ?
#
loop_
_entity_poly.entity_id
_entity_poly.type
_entity_poly.pdbx_seq_one_letter_code
_entity_poly.pdbx_strand_id
1 'polypeptide(L)'
;MSQWQIQKYITEDGDCPFDEWFLKLDRQIQVRVDVRLDRVSLGNFGDHKPVGEGVYELRFFFGPGYRVYYGLVGNQVVLLLTGGAKKKQTKDIKTAQKLWQEYKREQAGD
;
A
#
# COMPACT_ATOMS: atom_id res chain seq x y z
N MET A 1 -17.62 -12.15 -7.94
CA MET A 1 -16.26 -11.57 -7.79
C MET A 1 -16.31 -10.67 -6.57
N SER A 2 -15.38 -10.81 -5.63
CA SER A 2 -15.36 -9.94 -4.44
C SER A 2 -14.79 -8.59 -4.83
N GLN A 3 -15.54 -7.52 -4.60
CA GLN A 3 -15.10 -6.16 -4.86
C GLN A 3 -14.32 -5.66 -3.63
N TRP A 4 -13.04 -5.36 -3.81
CA TRP A 4 -12.21 -4.77 -2.77
C TRP A 4 -12.29 -3.26 -2.86
N GLN A 5 -12.51 -2.61 -1.73
CA GLN A 5 -12.40 -1.17 -1.62
C GLN A 5 -10.93 -0.81 -1.41
N ILE A 6 -10.41 0.09 -2.25
CA ILE A 6 -9.09 0.67 -2.07
C ILE A 6 -9.25 1.94 -1.23
N GLN A 7 -8.57 1.99 -0.10
CA GLN A 7 -8.49 3.17 0.76
C GLN A 7 -7.02 3.55 0.95
N LYS A 8 -6.76 4.80 1.28
CA LYS A 8 -5.42 5.28 1.65
C LYS A 8 -5.44 5.61 3.13
N TYR A 9 -4.40 5.20 3.85
CA TYR A 9 -4.24 5.61 5.23
C TYR A 9 -3.92 7.10 5.29
N ILE A 10 -4.60 7.80 6.19
CA ILE A 10 -4.36 9.19 6.55
C ILE A 10 -3.91 9.16 8.01
N THR A 11 -2.74 9.73 8.31
CA THR A 11 -2.22 9.79 9.69
C THR A 11 -3.07 10.72 10.55
N GLU A 12 -2.94 10.64 11.87
CA GLU A 12 -3.56 11.62 12.79
C GLU A 12 -3.21 13.08 12.44
N ASP A 13 -2.00 13.31 11.92
CA ASP A 13 -1.51 14.62 11.49
C ASP A 13 -2.13 15.10 10.15
N GLY A 14 -2.91 14.24 9.48
CA GLY A 14 -3.58 14.54 8.20
C GLY A 14 -2.76 14.22 6.95
N ASP A 15 -1.57 13.61 7.11
CA ASP A 15 -0.71 13.24 5.98
C ASP A 15 -1.21 11.95 5.30
N CYS A 16 -0.98 11.85 3.99
CA CYS A 16 -1.21 10.61 3.24
C CYS A 16 0.11 10.06 2.69
N PRO A 17 0.80 9.15 3.41
CA PRO A 17 2.14 8.70 3.01
C PRO A 17 2.17 7.95 1.68
N PHE A 18 1.06 7.35 1.25
CA PHE A 18 0.93 6.80 -0.10
C PHE A 18 0.95 7.90 -1.16
N ASP A 19 0.17 8.98 -0.99
CA ASP A 19 0.11 10.07 -1.96
C ASP A 19 1.42 10.86 -2.03
N GLU A 20 2.07 11.09 -0.89
CA GLU A 20 3.39 11.71 -0.86
C GLU A 20 4.44 10.95 -1.67
N TRP A 21 4.35 9.62 -1.70
CA TRP A 21 5.21 8.78 -2.51
C TRP A 21 4.75 8.78 -3.97
N PHE A 22 3.46 8.55 -4.21
CA PHE A 22 2.87 8.38 -5.53
C PHE A 22 3.03 9.63 -6.40
N LEU A 23 2.81 10.82 -5.83
CA LEU A 23 2.93 12.10 -6.53
C LEU A 23 4.36 12.44 -6.96
N LYS A 24 5.38 11.80 -6.37
CA LYS A 24 6.79 11.96 -6.76
C LYS A 24 7.21 11.05 -7.93
N LEU A 25 6.34 10.15 -8.37
CA LEU A 25 6.61 9.23 -9.47
C LEU A 25 6.36 9.89 -10.83
N ASP A 26 7.09 9.45 -11.86
CA ASP A 26 6.76 9.83 -13.22
C ASP A 26 5.37 9.32 -13.60
N ARG A 27 4.65 10.09 -14.44
CA ARG A 27 3.28 9.80 -14.86
C ARG A 27 3.08 8.38 -15.39
N GLN A 28 4.05 7.84 -16.13
CA GLN A 28 3.96 6.47 -16.66
C GLN A 28 3.97 5.40 -15.55
N ILE A 29 4.65 5.68 -14.44
CA ILE A 29 4.70 4.78 -13.28
C ILE A 29 3.41 4.89 -12.49
N GLN A 30 2.89 6.10 -12.28
CA GLN A 30 1.59 6.35 -11.65
C GLN A 30 0.48 5.54 -12.33
N VAL A 31 0.36 5.64 -13.65
CA VAL A 31 -0.62 4.87 -14.44
C VAL A 31 -0.48 3.37 -14.22
N ARG A 32 0.74 2.84 -14.12
CA ARG A 32 0.96 1.40 -13.88
C ARG A 32 0.54 0.96 -12.48
N VAL A 33 0.71 1.83 -11.49
CA VAL A 33 0.25 1.59 -10.13
C VAL A 33 -1.29 1.64 -10.10
N ASP A 34 -1.91 2.66 -10.69
CA ASP A 34 -3.38 2.79 -10.77
C ASP A 34 -4.01 1.57 -11.44
N VAL A 35 -3.51 1.15 -12.61
CA VAL A 35 -4.00 -0.05 -13.31
C VAL A 35 -3.86 -1.32 -12.45
N ARG A 36 -2.84 -1.41 -11.59
CA ARG A 36 -2.74 -2.53 -10.65
C ARG A 36 -3.77 -2.40 -9.52
N LEU A 37 -3.99 -1.21 -8.97
CA LEU A 37 -5.00 -0.97 -7.93
C LEU A 37 -6.42 -1.21 -8.44
N ASP A 38 -6.72 -0.88 -9.69
CA ASP A 38 -7.98 -1.21 -10.35
C ASP A 38 -8.19 -2.73 -10.45
N ARG A 39 -7.13 -3.49 -10.72
CA ARG A 39 -7.22 -4.96 -10.72
C ARG A 39 -7.39 -5.52 -9.32
N VAL A 40 -6.71 -4.93 -8.32
CA VAL A 40 -6.86 -5.30 -6.91
C VAL A 40 -8.29 -5.07 -6.45
N SER A 41 -8.93 -3.96 -6.85
CA SER A 41 -10.33 -3.67 -6.53
C SER A 41 -11.31 -4.73 -7.08
N LEU A 42 -10.91 -5.43 -8.14
CA LEU A 42 -11.63 -6.57 -8.72
C LEU A 42 -11.20 -7.93 -8.15
N GLY A 43 -10.36 -7.94 -7.11
CA GLY A 43 -9.84 -9.15 -6.46
C GLY A 43 -8.61 -9.77 -7.12
N ASN A 44 -8.01 -9.10 -8.11
CA ASN A 44 -6.80 -9.56 -8.78
C ASN A 44 -5.57 -8.77 -8.32
N PHE A 45 -4.91 -9.28 -7.29
CA PHE A 45 -3.71 -8.66 -6.71
C PHE A 45 -2.46 -8.82 -7.60
N GLY A 46 -2.46 -9.81 -8.49
CA GLY A 46 -1.28 -10.21 -9.23
C GLY A 46 -0.14 -10.64 -8.29
N ASP A 47 1.08 -10.18 -8.58
CA ASP A 47 2.22 -10.48 -7.72
C ASP A 47 2.18 -9.62 -6.43
N HIS A 48 1.92 -10.30 -5.30
CA HIS A 48 1.91 -9.73 -3.95
C HIS A 48 2.45 -10.74 -2.93
N LYS A 49 2.97 -10.26 -1.78
CA LYS A 49 3.48 -11.11 -0.69
C LYS A 49 3.26 -10.49 0.69
N PRO A 50 3.09 -11.30 1.75
CA PRO A 50 3.19 -10.80 3.11
C PRO A 50 4.63 -10.37 3.43
N VAL A 51 4.79 -9.30 4.19
CA VAL A 51 6.09 -8.78 4.66
C VAL A 51 6.16 -8.67 6.19
N GLY A 52 5.23 -9.31 6.89
CA GLY A 52 5.16 -9.37 8.36
C GLY A 52 4.24 -8.30 8.97
N GLU A 53 3.87 -8.50 10.24
CA GLU A 53 3.01 -7.60 11.03
C GLU A 53 1.61 -7.33 10.45
N GLY A 54 1.12 -8.16 9.52
CA GLY A 54 -0.14 -7.94 8.81
C GLY A 54 -0.03 -7.01 7.59
N VAL A 55 1.18 -6.66 7.17
CA VAL A 55 1.45 -5.88 5.97
C VAL A 55 1.79 -6.78 4.79
N TYR A 56 1.33 -6.38 3.61
CA TYR A 56 1.60 -7.00 2.32
C TYR A 56 2.26 -6.00 1.38
N GLU A 57 2.97 -6.51 0.36
CA GLU A 57 3.52 -5.71 -0.72
C GLU A 57 2.98 -6.16 -2.08
N LEU A 58 2.64 -5.23 -2.96
CA LEU A 58 2.52 -5.43 -4.41
C LEU A 58 3.88 -5.22 -5.05
N ARG A 59 4.32 -6.14 -5.92
CA ARG A 59 5.66 -6.06 -6.53
C ARG A 59 5.58 -5.76 -8.02
N PHE A 60 6.29 -4.70 -8.41
CA PHE A 60 6.47 -4.29 -9.79
C PHE A 60 7.93 -4.53 -10.19
N PHE A 61 8.17 -5.24 -11.30
CA PHE A 61 9.50 -5.70 -11.74
C PHE A 61 10.09 -4.88 -12.89
N PHE A 62 9.74 -3.60 -12.98
CA PHE A 62 10.30 -2.68 -13.97
C PHE A 62 11.00 -1.50 -13.27
N GLY A 63 11.89 -0.82 -14.01
CA GLY A 63 12.70 0.27 -13.49
C GLY A 63 13.46 -0.14 -12.22
N PRO A 64 13.44 0.66 -11.13
CA PRO A 64 14.10 0.31 -9.87
C PRO A 64 13.40 -0.80 -9.06
N GLY A 65 12.27 -1.31 -9.56
CA GLY A 65 11.44 -2.30 -8.89
C GLY A 65 10.55 -1.69 -7.82
N TYR A 66 9.42 -1.09 -8.21
CA TYR A 66 8.50 -0.41 -7.30
C TYR A 66 7.72 -1.37 -6.39
N ARG A 67 7.33 -0.88 -5.22
CA ARG A 67 6.53 -1.59 -4.22
C ARG A 67 5.40 -0.69 -3.74
N VAL A 68 4.22 -1.27 -3.53
CA VAL A 68 3.12 -0.63 -2.80
C VAL A 68 2.81 -1.50 -1.60
N TYR A 69 2.83 -0.92 -0.41
CA TYR A 69 2.59 -1.63 0.84
C TYR A 69 1.18 -1.33 1.35
N TYR A 70 0.50 -2.36 1.81
CA TYR A 70 -0.88 -2.26 2.25
C TYR A 70 -1.20 -3.22 3.40
N GLY A 71 -2.19 -2.84 4.20
CA GLY A 71 -2.88 -3.72 5.15
C GLY A 71 -4.22 -4.17 4.60
N LEU A 72 -4.78 -5.23 5.19
CA LEU A 72 -6.14 -5.68 4.92
C LEU A 72 -7.02 -5.39 6.12
N VAL A 73 -8.13 -4.67 5.91
CA VAL A 73 -9.09 -4.33 6.95
C VAL A 73 -10.39 -5.09 6.69
N GLY A 74 -10.83 -5.84 7.70
CA GLY A 74 -11.96 -6.76 7.57
C GLY A 74 -11.77 -7.72 6.41
N ASN A 75 -12.83 -7.93 5.62
CA ASN A 75 -12.82 -8.93 4.54
C ASN A 75 -12.69 -8.32 3.13
N GLN A 76 -12.67 -6.99 2.99
CA GLN A 76 -12.80 -6.37 1.67
C GLN A 76 -12.15 -4.99 1.51
N VAL A 77 -11.35 -4.51 2.47
CA VAL A 77 -10.63 -3.23 2.32
C VAL A 77 -9.14 -3.47 2.18
N VAL A 78 -8.56 -2.89 1.13
CA VAL A 78 -7.11 -2.75 0.95
C VAL A 78 -6.72 -1.34 1.37
N LEU A 79 -6.05 -1.23 2.51
CA LEU A 79 -5.58 0.05 3.04
C LEU A 79 -4.15 0.29 2.59
N LEU A 80 -3.95 1.21 1.64
CA LEU A 80 -2.65 1.63 1.14
C LEU A 80 -1.92 2.44 2.21
N LEU A 81 -0.71 2.01 2.57
CA LEU A 81 0.08 2.60 3.65
C LEU A 81 1.14 3.52 3.07
N THR A 82 1.96 3.01 2.18
CA THR A 82 3.02 3.77 1.51
C THR A 82 3.50 3.02 0.27
N GLY A 83 4.43 3.59 -0.47
CA GLY A 83 5.14 2.88 -1.54
C GLY A 83 6.63 3.16 -1.50
N GLY A 84 7.35 2.47 -2.36
CA GLY A 84 8.80 2.56 -2.38
C GLY A 84 9.42 1.84 -3.58
N ALA A 85 10.70 1.52 -3.44
CA ALA A 85 11.45 0.81 -4.46
C ALA A 85 12.38 -0.21 -3.83
N LYS A 86 12.74 -1.25 -4.59
CA LYS A 86 13.51 -2.40 -4.10
C LYS A 86 14.78 -2.01 -3.33
N LYS A 87 15.49 -0.94 -3.76
CA LYS A 87 16.72 -0.46 -3.09
C LYS A 87 16.51 -0.02 -1.64
N LYS A 88 15.31 0.44 -1.27
CA LYS A 88 14.96 0.91 0.08
C LYS A 88 13.96 0.00 0.79
N GLN A 89 13.70 -1.18 0.23
CA GLN A 89 12.63 -2.09 0.65
C GLN A 89 12.61 -2.35 2.16
N THR A 90 13.76 -2.61 2.80
CA THR A 90 13.82 -2.84 4.25
C THR A 90 13.33 -1.63 5.06
N LYS A 91 13.65 -0.41 4.63
CA LYS A 91 13.18 0.82 5.28
C LYS A 91 11.69 0.99 5.03
N ASP A 92 11.26 0.82 3.79
CA ASP A 92 9.86 1.04 3.40
C ASP A 92 8.92 0.02 4.08
N ILE A 93 9.35 -1.24 4.24
CA ILE A 93 8.62 -2.26 5.02
C ILE A 93 8.46 -1.81 6.47
N LYS A 94 9.54 -1.35 7.13
CA LYS A 94 9.45 -0.88 8.52
C LYS A 94 8.50 0.31 8.65
N THR A 95 8.54 1.25 7.71
CA THR A 95 7.59 2.38 7.67
C THR A 95 6.16 1.89 7.49
N ALA A 96 5.90 0.98 6.56
CA ALA A 96 4.56 0.43 6.34
C ALA A 96 4.04 -0.31 7.59
N GLN A 97 4.88 -1.11 8.25
CA GLN A 97 4.53 -1.78 9.50
C GLN A 97 4.19 -0.78 10.61
N LYS A 98 4.94 0.33 10.74
CA LYS A 98 4.62 1.39 11.70
C LYS A 98 3.24 1.99 11.43
N LEU A 99 2.99 2.43 10.20
CA LEU A 99 1.71 3.02 9.77
C LEU A 99 0.54 2.06 10.01
N TRP A 100 0.75 0.76 9.77
CA TRP A 100 -0.27 -0.24 10.03
C TRP A 100 -0.57 -0.43 11.51
N GLN A 101 0.43 -0.35 12.38
CA GLN A 101 0.22 -0.42 13.83
C GLN A 101 -0.46 0.85 14.36
N GLU A 102 -0.17 2.02 13.78
CA GLU A 102 -0.86 3.28 14.10
C GLU A 102 -2.34 3.19 13.74
N TYR A 103 -2.67 2.81 12.49
CA TYR A 103 -4.05 2.55 12.09
C TYR A 103 -4.79 1.59 13.04
N LYS A 104 -4.17 0.45 13.40
CA LYS A 104 -4.80 -0.50 14.32
C LYS A 104 -5.03 0.05 15.73
N ARG A 105 -4.18 0.97 16.20
CA ARG A 105 -4.36 1.62 17.51
C ARG A 105 -5.51 2.61 17.47
N GLU A 106 -5.60 3.40 16.41
CA GLU A 106 -6.72 4.33 16.19
C GLU A 106 -8.05 3.59 16.17
N GLN A 107 -8.14 2.47 15.44
CA GLN A 107 -9.38 1.67 15.38
C GLN A 107 -9.72 0.91 16.67
N ALA A 108 -8.76 0.72 17.57
CA ALA A 108 -8.99 0.06 18.87
C ALA A 108 -9.35 1.05 20.00
N GLY A 109 -9.24 2.35 19.73
CA GLY A 109 -9.54 3.44 20.67
C GLY A 109 -10.97 3.97 20.61
N ASP A 110 -11.83 3.40 19.76
CA ASP A 110 -13.26 3.70 19.62
C ASP A 110 -14.15 2.66 20.33
#